data_AF-A0A7X7DMT2-F1
#
_entry.id   AF-A0A7X7DMT2-F1
#
_cell.length_a   1.000
_cell.length_b   1.000
_cell.length_c   1.000
_cell.angle_alpha   90.00
_cell.angle_beta   90.00
_cell.angle_gamma   90.00
#
_symmetry.space_group_name_H-M   'P 1'
#
loop_
_entity.id
_entity.type
_entity.pdbx_description
1 polymer ?
#
loop_
_entity_poly.entity_id
_entity_poly.type
_entity_poly.pdbx_seq_one_letter_code
_entity_poly.pdbx_strand_id
1 'polypeptide(L)'
;MNKIYGFFVLLMMIVFSAFTEDATIQKNSVLLSFEDTKFKKGLIKEMKNLLEKDGITVVVVNHTNGDSLAQLAATDFNAVFITNSGINSKVRPWVLDWLNKNERSASRIILHTTQIRKWEVKTPVKVDAITSASKNGKVKSLAAEYSMKLKTIIKSSQVPSPQ
;
A
#
# COMPACT_ATOMS: atom_id res chain seq x y z
N MET A 1 -22.74 40.61 -66.28
CA MET A 1 -21.94 41.07 -65.12
C MET A 1 -22.23 40.12 -63.97
N ASN A 2 -21.31 39.21 -63.70
CA ASN A 2 -21.42 38.18 -62.66
C ASN A 2 -20.85 38.71 -61.36
N LYS A 3 -21.65 38.68 -60.29
CA LYS A 3 -21.23 38.77 -58.89
C LYS A 3 -22.29 38.01 -58.06
N ILE A 4 -22.05 37.31 -56.96
CA ILE A 4 -20.91 36.80 -56.21
C ILE A 4 -21.57 35.76 -55.26
N TYR A 5 -20.84 34.68 -55.02
CA TYR A 5 -20.92 33.64 -53.98
C TYR A 5 -21.73 33.89 -52.71
N GLY A 6 -22.37 32.80 -52.23
CA GLY A 6 -22.88 32.65 -50.87
C GLY A 6 -23.02 31.16 -50.51
N PHE A 7 -21.90 30.45 -50.52
CA PHE A 7 -21.78 29.03 -50.16
C PHE A 7 -22.08 28.87 -48.65
N PHE A 8 -23.30 28.45 -48.32
CA PHE A 8 -23.74 28.26 -46.93
C PHE A 8 -23.25 26.89 -46.43
N VAL A 9 -22.02 26.84 -45.92
CA VAL A 9 -21.49 25.64 -45.22
C VAL A 9 -22.01 25.67 -43.79
N LEU A 10 -23.10 24.93 -43.55
CA LEU A 10 -23.54 24.61 -42.20
C LEU A 10 -22.61 23.52 -41.64
N LEU A 11 -21.50 23.96 -41.04
CA LEU A 11 -20.58 23.11 -40.28
C LEU A 11 -21.29 22.68 -38.99
N MET A 12 -21.94 21.52 -39.03
CA MET A 12 -22.54 20.90 -37.86
C MET A 12 -21.41 20.39 -36.95
N MET A 13 -20.97 21.22 -36.01
CA MET A 13 -20.09 20.78 -34.92
C MET A 13 -20.87 19.83 -34.03
N ILE A 14 -20.60 18.54 -34.18
CA ILE A 14 -20.90 17.53 -33.16
C ILE A 14 -20.01 17.88 -31.96
N VAL A 15 -20.58 18.55 -30.98
CA VAL A 15 -19.91 18.73 -29.68
C VAL A 15 -19.86 17.35 -29.03
N PHE A 16 -18.68 16.74 -29.12
CA PHE A 16 -18.28 15.59 -28.34
C PHE A 16 -18.36 15.96 -26.86
N SER A 17 -19.43 15.56 -26.19
CA SER A 17 -19.40 15.35 -24.74
C SER A 17 -19.05 13.89 -24.50
N ALA A 18 -17.83 13.50 -24.88
CA ALA A 18 -17.21 12.36 -24.23
C ALA A 18 -16.95 12.79 -22.78
N PHE A 19 -17.88 12.46 -21.90
CA PHE A 19 -17.54 12.27 -20.51
C PHE A 19 -16.55 11.11 -20.49
N THR A 20 -15.26 11.41 -20.60
CA THR A 20 -14.28 10.59 -19.91
C THR A 20 -14.60 10.83 -18.44
N GLU A 21 -15.49 10.02 -17.87
CA GLU A 21 -15.37 9.68 -16.47
C GLU A 21 -14.00 9.01 -16.36
N ASP A 22 -12.96 9.83 -16.20
CA ASP A 22 -11.82 9.48 -15.37
C ASP A 22 -12.38 9.37 -13.96
N ALA A 23 -13.19 8.33 -13.75
CA ALA A 23 -13.20 7.59 -12.53
C ALA A 23 -11.76 7.08 -12.40
N THR A 24 -10.89 7.99 -11.94
CA THR A 24 -9.78 7.69 -11.08
C THR A 24 -10.41 7.00 -9.88
N ILE A 25 -10.82 5.74 -10.08
CA ILE A 25 -11.08 4.79 -9.02
C ILE A 25 -9.75 4.78 -8.30
N GLN A 26 -9.71 5.55 -7.22
CA GLN A 26 -8.60 5.63 -6.30
C GLN A 26 -8.52 4.20 -5.75
N LYS A 27 -7.76 3.37 -6.46
CA LYS A 27 -7.89 1.93 -6.39
C LYS A 27 -7.45 1.55 -4.99
N ASN A 28 -8.38 1.08 -4.16
CA ASN A 28 -8.12 0.61 -2.80
C ASN A 28 -6.98 -0.41 -2.85
N SER A 29 -5.75 0.04 -2.63
CA SER A 29 -4.55 -0.75 -2.89
C SER A 29 -3.67 -0.84 -1.66
N VAL A 30 -3.12 -2.03 -1.45
CA VAL A 30 -2.24 -2.34 -0.33
C VAL A 30 -0.96 -2.97 -0.84
N LEU A 31 0.18 -2.51 -0.32
CA LEU A 31 1.45 -3.19 -0.45
C LEU A 31 1.69 -4.09 0.76
N LEU A 32 1.91 -5.38 0.52
CA LEU A 32 2.36 -6.36 1.51
C LEU A 32 3.80 -6.79 1.20
N SER A 33 4.73 -6.43 2.08
CA SER A 33 6.16 -6.67 1.89
C SER A 33 6.71 -7.60 2.97
N PHE A 34 7.42 -8.67 2.58
CA PHE A 34 7.92 -9.68 3.52
C PHE A 34 9.31 -10.24 3.20
N GLU A 35 10.01 -10.74 4.22
CA GLU A 35 11.17 -11.62 4.03
C GLU A 35 10.75 -13.09 3.96
N ASP A 36 11.51 -13.88 3.20
CA ASP A 36 11.22 -15.28 2.89
C ASP A 36 11.40 -16.20 4.10
N THR A 37 10.32 -16.32 4.88
CA THR A 37 10.20 -17.30 5.94
C THR A 37 8.82 -17.95 5.86
N LYS A 38 8.72 -19.21 6.30
CA LYS A 38 7.45 -19.96 6.32
C LYS A 38 6.33 -19.21 7.05
N PHE A 39 6.64 -18.64 8.21
CA PHE A 39 5.68 -17.87 9.00
C PHE A 39 5.17 -16.64 8.24
N LYS A 40 6.08 -15.82 7.68
CA LYS A 40 5.71 -14.59 6.98
C LYS A 40 4.97 -14.87 5.68
N LYS A 41 5.37 -15.89 4.92
CA LYS A 41 4.62 -16.37 3.75
C LYS A 41 3.18 -16.73 4.13
N GLY A 42 2.99 -17.45 5.23
CA GLY A 42 1.67 -17.78 5.77
C GLY A 42 0.86 -16.54 6.15
N LEU A 43 1.49 -15.61 6.88
CA LEU A 43 0.85 -14.34 7.28
C LEU A 43 0.42 -13.50 6.07
N ILE A 44 1.31 -13.27 5.12
CA ILE A 44 1.01 -12.48 3.92
C ILE A 44 -0.08 -13.15 3.08
N LYS A 45 -0.05 -14.48 2.92
CA LYS A 45 -1.08 -15.21 2.19
C LYS A 45 -2.47 -15.02 2.83
N GLU A 46 -2.56 -15.17 4.14
CA GLU A 46 -3.84 -15.01 4.84
C GLU A 46 -4.34 -13.55 4.80
N MET A 47 -3.43 -12.57 5.00
CA MET A 47 -3.77 -11.15 4.86
C MET A 47 -4.28 -10.82 3.46
N LYS A 48 -3.59 -11.28 2.42
CA LYS A 48 -3.99 -11.10 1.02
C LYS A 48 -5.41 -11.62 0.79
N ASN A 49 -5.70 -12.86 1.21
CA ASN A 49 -7.03 -13.45 1.07
C ASN A 49 -8.11 -12.60 1.75
N LEU A 50 -7.86 -12.11 2.96
CA LEU A 50 -8.82 -11.29 3.73
C LEU A 50 -9.02 -9.88 3.18
N LEU A 51 -8.04 -9.34 2.46
CA LEU A 51 -8.12 -8.02 1.83
C LEU A 51 -8.80 -8.12 0.46
N GLU A 52 -8.41 -9.09 -0.36
CA GLU A 52 -9.01 -9.32 -1.69
C GLU A 52 -10.48 -9.74 -1.60
N LYS A 53 -10.87 -10.50 -0.56
CA LYS A 53 -12.27 -10.81 -0.27
C LYS A 53 -13.14 -9.55 -0.10
N ASP A 54 -12.54 -8.45 0.34
CA ASP A 54 -13.20 -7.16 0.54
C ASP A 54 -12.98 -6.19 -0.64
N GLY A 55 -12.53 -6.69 -1.80
CA GLY A 55 -12.35 -5.90 -3.02
C GLY A 55 -11.10 -5.00 -3.03
N ILE A 56 -10.17 -5.20 -2.09
CA ILE A 56 -8.91 -4.45 -2.02
C ILE A 56 -7.88 -5.09 -2.95
N THR A 57 -7.24 -4.29 -3.80
CA THR A 57 -6.12 -4.72 -4.65
C THR A 57 -4.88 -4.91 -3.79
N VAL A 58 -4.24 -6.08 -3.87
CA VAL A 58 -3.06 -6.39 -3.05
C VAL A 58 -1.84 -6.62 -3.94
N VAL A 59 -0.80 -5.82 -3.74
CA VAL A 59 0.54 -6.04 -4.31
C VAL A 59 1.41 -6.71 -3.25
N VAL A 60 2.02 -7.84 -3.60
CA VAL A 60 2.89 -8.60 -2.69
C VAL A 60 4.32 -8.59 -3.21
N VAL A 61 5.27 -8.20 -2.36
CA VAL A 61 6.70 -8.24 -2.69
C VAL A 61 7.51 -8.98 -1.64
N ASN A 62 8.49 -9.76 -2.10
CA ASN A 62 9.48 -10.38 -1.24
C ASN A 62 10.72 -9.48 -1.18
N HIS A 63 10.98 -8.87 -0.02
CA HIS A 63 12.09 -7.94 0.20
C HIS A 63 13.32 -8.58 0.86
N THR A 64 13.47 -9.90 0.82
CA THR A 64 14.61 -10.60 1.46
C THR A 64 15.96 -10.03 1.04
N ASN A 65 16.07 -9.63 -0.23
CA ASN A 65 17.30 -9.06 -0.82
C ASN A 65 17.20 -7.55 -1.07
N GLY A 66 16.14 -6.88 -0.61
CA GLY A 66 15.94 -5.43 -0.73
C GLY A 66 15.42 -4.90 -2.08
N ASP A 67 15.78 -5.53 -3.20
CA ASP A 67 15.54 -4.97 -4.55
C ASP A 67 14.07 -4.67 -4.89
N SER A 68 13.16 -5.59 -4.54
CA SER A 68 11.75 -5.48 -4.92
C SER A 68 11.01 -4.35 -4.19
N LEU A 69 11.40 -4.06 -2.94
CA LEU A 69 10.80 -2.97 -2.17
C LEU A 69 11.33 -1.61 -2.62
N ALA A 70 12.62 -1.55 -3.01
CA ALA A 70 13.27 -0.32 -3.43
C ALA A 70 12.67 0.32 -4.70
N GLN A 71 11.95 -0.46 -5.52
CA GLN A 71 11.33 -0.01 -6.77
C GLN A 71 9.92 0.57 -6.59
N LEU A 72 9.37 0.55 -5.37
CA LEU A 72 8.00 0.96 -5.08
C LEU A 72 7.97 2.22 -4.21
N ALA A 73 7.01 3.12 -4.46
CA ALA A 73 6.75 4.25 -3.58
C ALA A 73 5.52 3.96 -2.69
N ALA A 74 5.56 4.43 -1.43
CA ALA A 74 4.42 4.29 -0.52
C ALA A 74 3.19 5.07 -1.01
N THR A 75 3.39 6.11 -1.82
CA THR A 75 2.32 6.93 -2.40
C THR A 75 1.48 6.20 -3.44
N ASP A 76 1.99 5.11 -4.01
CA ASP A 76 1.27 4.29 -4.98
C ASP A 76 0.19 3.41 -4.31
N PHE A 77 0.17 3.41 -2.97
CA PHE A 77 -0.69 2.57 -2.15
C PHE A 77 -1.47 3.38 -1.12
N ASN A 78 -2.68 2.93 -0.79
CA ASN A 78 -3.45 3.53 0.30
C ASN A 78 -2.93 3.09 1.68
N ALA A 79 -2.38 1.88 1.78
CA ALA A 79 -1.73 1.38 2.98
C ALA A 79 -0.58 0.41 2.66
N VAL A 80 0.40 0.35 3.56
CA VAL A 80 1.58 -0.50 3.41
C VAL A 80 1.79 -1.32 4.67
N PHE A 81 2.08 -2.60 4.51
CA PHE A 81 2.49 -3.49 5.58
C PHE A 81 3.86 -4.10 5.25
N ILE A 82 4.81 -3.96 6.17
CA ILE A 82 6.16 -4.53 6.03
C ILE A 82 6.42 -5.46 7.20
N THR A 83 6.73 -6.72 6.95
CA THR A 83 7.12 -7.68 8.00
C THR A 83 8.62 -7.98 7.96
N ASN A 84 9.36 -7.40 8.91
CA ASN A 84 10.82 -7.44 9.01
C ASN A 84 11.29 -8.41 10.12
N SER A 85 12.36 -9.18 9.90
CA SER A 85 12.96 -10.01 10.97
C SER A 85 13.88 -9.13 11.80
N GLY A 86 13.61 -9.05 13.09
CA GLY A 86 14.45 -8.33 14.03
C GLY A 86 15.64 -9.15 14.53
N ILE A 87 16.50 -9.67 13.65
CA ILE A 87 17.78 -10.24 14.12
C ILE A 87 18.51 -9.09 14.86
N ASN A 88 18.85 -9.32 16.14
CA ASN A 88 19.40 -8.32 17.05
C ASN A 88 18.49 -7.09 17.28
N SER A 89 17.17 -7.22 17.14
CA SER A 89 16.20 -6.11 17.31
C SER A 89 16.45 -4.92 16.37
N LYS A 90 16.95 -5.18 15.16
CA LYS A 90 17.19 -4.15 14.14
C LYS A 90 16.29 -4.33 12.92
N VAL A 91 15.88 -3.20 12.33
CA VAL A 91 15.32 -3.15 10.97
C VAL A 91 16.45 -3.46 9.97
N ARG A 92 16.17 -4.19 8.89
CA ARG A 92 17.15 -4.34 7.82
C ARG A 92 17.50 -2.97 7.21
N PRO A 93 18.77 -2.72 6.83
CA PRO A 93 19.18 -1.43 6.27
C PRO A 93 18.30 -0.96 5.10
N TRP A 94 18.03 -1.85 4.14
CA TRP A 94 17.20 -1.50 2.98
C TRP A 94 15.74 -1.18 3.32
N VAL A 95 15.17 -1.81 4.35
CA VAL A 95 13.83 -1.46 4.84
C VAL A 95 13.87 -0.09 5.50
N LEU A 96 14.90 0.20 6.31
CA LEU A 96 15.07 1.52 6.93
C LEU A 96 15.24 2.62 5.88
N ASP A 97 16.07 2.38 4.86
CA ASP A 97 16.28 3.32 3.76
C ASP A 97 14.98 3.59 3.01
N TRP A 98 14.18 2.55 2.77
CA TRP A 98 12.87 2.70 2.14
C TRP A 98 11.91 3.50 3.02
N LEU A 99 11.89 3.26 4.34
CA LEU A 99 11.06 4.00 5.29
C LEU A 99 11.43 5.48 5.35
N ASN A 100 12.74 5.79 5.33
CA ASN A 100 13.23 7.17 5.31
C ASN A 100 12.82 7.90 4.02
N LYS A 101 12.93 7.24 2.87
CA LYS A 101 12.47 7.78 1.58
C LYS A 101 10.96 8.04 1.53
N ASN A 102 10.19 7.32 2.34
CA ASN A 102 8.73 7.37 2.38
C ASN A 102 8.17 7.97 3.68
N GLU A 103 8.96 8.78 4.40
CA GLU A 103 8.59 9.33 5.71
C GLU A 103 7.27 10.13 5.70
N ARG A 104 6.98 10.83 4.59
CA ARG A 104 5.74 11.61 4.41
C ARG A 104 4.49 10.73 4.40
N SER A 105 4.65 9.44 4.14
CA SER A 105 3.59 8.43 4.14
C SER A 105 3.54 7.61 5.43
N ALA A 106 4.27 8.03 6.48
CA ALA A 106 4.42 7.25 7.72
C ALA A 106 3.09 6.82 8.37
N SER A 107 2.05 7.65 8.29
CA SER A 107 0.72 7.35 8.83
C SER A 107 0.00 6.19 8.12
N ARG A 108 0.47 5.79 6.94
CA ARG A 108 -0.11 4.72 6.11
C ARG A 108 0.71 3.43 6.17
N ILE A 109 1.83 3.42 6.91
CA ILE A 109 2.78 2.32 6.95
C ILE A 109 2.71 1.62 8.30
N ILE A 110 2.53 0.30 8.27
CA ILE A 110 2.66 -0.59 9.43
C ILE A 110 3.94 -1.39 9.27
N LEU A 111 4.90 -1.16 10.17
CA LEU A 111 6.11 -1.99 10.27
C LEU A 111 5.92 -3.06 11.34
N HIS A 112 5.65 -4.29 10.92
CA HIS A 112 5.60 -5.47 11.79
C HIS A 112 6.99 -6.07 11.98
N THR A 113 7.32 -6.38 13.22
CA THR A 113 8.60 -7.00 13.58
C THR A 113 8.37 -8.11 14.57
N THR A 114 9.05 -9.25 14.40
CA THR A 114 9.08 -10.32 15.40
C THR A 114 10.13 -9.98 16.46
N GLN A 115 9.73 -9.74 17.71
CA GLN A 115 10.66 -9.40 18.79
C GLN A 115 11.16 -10.62 19.58
N ILE A 116 12.44 -10.58 19.96
CA ILE A 116 13.02 -11.42 21.02
C ILE A 116 13.53 -10.54 22.20
N ARG A 117 13.82 -9.25 21.95
CA ARG A 117 14.31 -8.27 22.94
C ARG A 117 13.70 -6.88 22.67
N LYS A 118 13.86 -5.93 23.61
CA LYS A 118 13.43 -4.52 23.45
C LYS A 118 14.01 -3.90 22.16
N TRP A 119 13.23 -3.04 21.52
CA TRP A 119 13.57 -2.32 20.29
C TRP A 119 14.03 -0.90 20.64
N GLU A 120 15.19 -0.50 20.13
CA GLU A 120 15.78 0.83 20.37
C GLU A 120 15.95 1.66 19.08
N VAL A 121 15.43 1.17 17.95
CA VAL A 121 15.60 1.85 16.67
C VAL A 121 14.60 2.99 16.53
N LYS A 122 15.11 4.21 16.34
CA LYS A 122 14.32 5.37 15.89
C LYS A 122 13.95 5.16 14.43
N THR A 123 12.69 4.86 14.14
CA THR A 123 12.15 4.84 12.77
C THR A 123 11.18 6.01 12.59
N PRO A 124 11.08 6.59 11.38
CA PRO A 124 10.09 7.64 11.11
C PRO A 124 8.64 7.12 11.15
N VAL A 125 8.46 5.80 11.06
CA VAL A 125 7.16 5.14 11.16
C VAL A 125 6.93 4.55 12.54
N LYS A 126 5.65 4.46 12.92
CA LYS A 126 5.24 3.72 14.12
C LYS A 126 5.54 2.24 13.93
N VAL A 127 6.48 1.70 14.70
CA VAL A 127 6.78 0.26 14.70
C VAL A 127 5.69 -0.47 15.49
N ASP A 128 4.99 -1.39 14.84
CA ASP A 128 4.13 -2.34 15.51
C ASP A 128 4.94 -3.60 15.83
N ALA A 129 5.61 -3.54 16.96
CA ALA A 129 6.56 -4.55 17.35
C ALA A 129 5.89 -5.56 18.29
N ILE A 130 5.37 -6.65 17.72
CA ILE A 130 4.78 -7.73 18.52
C ILE A 130 5.88 -8.73 18.91
N THR A 131 5.90 -9.12 20.18
CA THR A 131 6.60 -10.33 20.67
C THR A 131 5.91 -11.58 20.16
N SER A 132 5.82 -11.71 18.85
CA SER A 132 5.37 -12.92 18.18
C SER A 132 6.59 -13.82 18.06
N ALA A 133 6.90 -14.57 19.11
CA ALA A 133 7.59 -15.83 18.91
C ALA A 133 6.76 -16.57 17.86
N SER A 134 7.34 -16.76 16.67
CA SER A 134 6.74 -17.18 15.38
C SER A 134 6.02 -18.52 15.43
N LYS A 135 4.99 -18.66 16.27
CA LYS A 135 4.17 -19.86 16.37
C LYS A 135 3.14 -19.81 15.25
N ASN A 136 3.23 -20.78 14.34
CA ASN A 136 2.32 -20.91 13.19
C ASN A 136 0.82 -20.86 13.57
N GLY A 137 0.46 -21.25 14.80
CA GLY A 137 -0.91 -21.16 15.32
C GLY A 137 -1.47 -19.74 15.44
N LYS A 138 -0.64 -18.69 15.37
CA LYS A 138 -1.09 -17.28 15.45
C LYS A 138 -1.28 -16.61 14.08
N VAL A 139 -0.97 -17.29 12.98
CA VAL A 139 -1.01 -16.69 11.63
C VAL A 139 -2.38 -16.09 11.32
N LYS A 140 -3.47 -16.83 11.56
CA LYS A 140 -4.83 -16.37 11.27
C LYS A 140 -5.26 -15.16 12.10
N SER A 141 -5.00 -15.18 13.40
CA SER A 141 -5.37 -14.07 14.30
C SER A 141 -4.58 -12.80 13.95
N LEU A 142 -3.28 -12.93 13.70
CA LEU A 142 -2.44 -11.79 13.30
C LEU A 142 -2.84 -11.26 11.92
N ALA A 143 -3.16 -12.14 10.97
CA ALA A 143 -3.63 -11.70 9.66
C ALA A 143 -4.95 -10.91 9.76
N ALA A 144 -5.91 -11.38 10.57
CA ALA A 144 -7.16 -10.67 10.81
C ALA A 144 -6.92 -9.28 11.45
N GLU A 145 -6.07 -9.23 12.47
CA GLU A 145 -5.70 -7.98 13.16
C GLU A 145 -5.08 -6.96 12.19
N TYR A 146 -4.05 -7.36 11.44
CA TYR A 146 -3.35 -6.46 10.54
C TYR A 146 -4.18 -6.07 9.32
N SER A 147 -4.96 -6.98 8.76
CA SER A 147 -5.91 -6.64 7.69
C SER A 147 -6.96 -5.64 8.18
N MET A 148 -7.42 -5.73 9.43
CA MET A 148 -8.32 -4.72 10.01
C MET A 148 -7.63 -3.36 10.15
N LYS A 149 -6.39 -3.32 10.67
CA LYS A 149 -5.60 -2.08 10.78
C LYS A 149 -5.42 -1.41 9.42
N LEU A 150 -5.07 -2.17 8.38
CA LEU A 150 -4.92 -1.66 7.01
C LEU A 150 -6.25 -1.11 6.47
N LYS A 151 -7.36 -1.81 6.66
CA LYS A 151 -8.70 -1.32 6.24
C LYS A 151 -9.06 0.00 6.91
N THR A 152 -8.72 0.18 8.19
CA THR A 152 -8.93 1.45 8.90
C THR A 152 -8.09 2.59 8.31
N ILE A 153 -6.83 2.32 7.95
CA ILE A 153 -5.96 3.31 7.28
C ILE A 153 -6.55 3.72 5.92
N ILE A 154 -6.99 2.75 5.12
CA ILE A 154 -7.60 3.01 3.81
C ILE A 154 -8.83 3.90 3.95
N LYS A 155 -9.78 3.53 4.83
CA LYS A 155 -10.99 4.31 5.08
C LYS A 155 -10.69 5.73 5.53
N SER A 156 -9.72 5.90 6.43
CA SER A 156 -9.31 7.22 6.93
C SER A 156 -8.67 8.08 5.84
N SER A 157 -8.05 7.47 4.82
CA SER A 157 -7.44 8.17 3.69
C SER A 157 -8.46 8.64 2.65
N GLN A 158 -9.70 8.14 2.70
CA GLN A 158 -10.78 8.48 1.76
C GLN A 158 -11.69 9.61 2.25
N VAL A 159 -11.58 10.00 3.53
CA VAL A 159 -12.37 11.12 4.06
C VAL A 159 -11.65 12.43 3.69
N PRO A 160 -12.25 13.30 2.84
CA PRO A 160 -11.66 14.60 2.56
C PRO A 160 -11.57 15.40 3.87
N SER A 161 -10.40 16.01 4.12
CA SER A 161 -10.24 16.88 5.28
C SER A 161 -11.28 18.00 5.22
N PRO A 162 -12.00 18.30 6.32
CA PRO A 162 -12.80 19.51 6.38
C PRO A 162 -11.85 20.71 6.18
N GLN A 163 -12.14 21.51 5.15
CA GLN A 163 -11.44 22.76 4.87
C GLN A 163 -11.68 23.79 5.97
#